data_AF-A0A2V9C6Q1-F1
#
_entry.id   AF-A0A2V9C6Q1-F1
#
_cell.length_a   1.000
_cell.length_b   1.000
_cell.length_c   1.000
_cell.angle_alpha   90.00
_cell.angle_beta   90.00
_cell.angle_gamma   90.00
#
_symmetry.space_group_name_H-M   'P 1'
#
loop_
_entity.id
_entity.type
_entity.pdbx_description
1 polymer ?
#
loop_
_entity_poly.entity_id
_entity_poly.type
_entity_poly.pdbx_seq_one_letter_code
_entity_poly.pdbx_strand_id
1 'polypeptide(L)' 'CNVCEVNWISVGSLEQPTAVMVRIRHRHEPAAATIESLDARTARVCFDVPQRAVTPGQAAVFYCGQRVLGGGWIC' A
#
# COMPACT_ATOMS: atom_id res chain seq x y z
N CYS A 1 0.83 -7.67 -4.42
CA CYS A 1 0.60 -8.31 -3.11
C CYS A 1 -0.73 -7.84 -2.55
N ASN A 2 -1.31 -8.57 -1.60
CA ASN A 2 -2.50 -8.11 -0.90
C ASN A 2 -2.05 -7.43 0.41
N VAL A 3 -2.89 -6.52 0.89
CA VAL A 3 -2.70 -5.84 2.16
C VAL A 3 -4.03 -5.92 2.89
N CYS A 4 -4.00 -6.48 4.09
CA CYS A 4 -5.12 -6.68 4.99
C CYS A 4 -5.07 -5.65 6.12
N GLU A 5 -6.21 -5.46 6.80
CA GLU A 5 -6.37 -4.47 7.88
C GLU A 5 -5.87 -3.07 7.49
N VAL A 6 -6.23 -2.66 6.27
CA VAL A 6 -5.90 -1.35 5.75
C VAL A 6 -6.62 -0.28 6.57
N ASN A 7 -5.85 0.67 7.08
CA ASN A 7 -6.32 1.88 7.72
C ASN A 7 -6.01 3.08 6.83
N TRP A 8 -7.08 3.69 6.30
CA TRP A 8 -6.96 4.91 5.51
C TRP A 8 -7.01 6.15 6.41
N ILE A 9 -6.06 7.07 6.23
CA ILE A 9 -5.88 8.25 7.07
C ILE A 9 -6.34 9.51 6.33
N SER A 10 -5.88 9.70 5.09
CA SER A 10 -6.18 10.91 4.30
C SER A 10 -7.39 10.78 3.38
N VAL A 11 -7.86 9.55 3.17
CA VAL A 11 -8.98 9.22 2.28
C VAL A 11 -9.90 8.25 3.00
N GLY A 12 -11.21 8.29 2.78
CA GLY A 12 -12.12 7.32 3.41
C GLY A 12 -12.04 5.93 2.76
N SER A 13 -11.90 5.92 1.43
CA SER A 13 -11.68 4.76 0.58
C SER A 13 -11.08 5.22 -0.75
N LEU A 14 -10.52 4.27 -1.53
CA LEU A 14 -10.18 4.51 -2.92
C LEU A 14 -11.27 3.89 -3.79
N GLU A 15 -11.97 4.72 -4.58
CA GLU A 15 -12.98 4.23 -5.53
C GLU A 15 -12.37 3.75 -6.85
N GLN A 16 -11.12 4.14 -7.13
CA GLN A 16 -10.42 3.80 -8.36
C GLN A 16 -8.97 3.40 -8.06
N PRO A 17 -8.35 2.56 -8.91
CA PRO A 17 -6.93 2.27 -8.84
C PRO A 17 -6.11 3.56 -8.87
N THR A 18 -5.28 3.78 -7.86
CA THR A 18 -4.54 5.03 -7.68
C THR A 18 -3.04 4.76 -7.67
N ALA A 19 -2.29 5.56 -8.43
CA ALA A 19 -0.83 5.50 -8.41
C ALA A 19 -0.30 6.11 -7.10
N VAL A 20 0.48 5.33 -6.36
CA VAL A 20 1.00 5.66 -5.04
C VAL A 20 2.45 5.18 -4.89
N MET A 21 3.13 5.69 -3.88
CA MET A 21 4.41 5.19 -3.44
C MET A 21 4.17 4.30 -2.20
N VAL A 22 4.59 3.05 -2.25
CA VAL A 22 4.40 2.10 -1.14
C VAL A 22 5.72 1.76 -0.49
N ARG A 23 5.78 1.92 0.82
CA ARG A 23 6.93 1.53 1.64
C ARG A 23 6.56 0.31 2.48
N ILE A 24 7.15 -0.82 2.12
CA ILE A 24 6.95 -2.12 2.80
C ILE A 24 8.02 -2.41 3.87
N ARG A 25 9.10 -1.61 3.92
CA ARG A 25 10.17 -1.76 4.91
C ARG A 25 10.65 -0.39 5.38
N HIS A 26 10.94 -0.28 6.68
CA HIS A 26 11.41 0.98 7.25
C HIS A 26 12.74 1.45 6.63
N ARG A 27 13.59 0.55 6.16
CA ARG A 27 14.90 0.90 5.57
C ARG A 27 14.93 0.97 4.04
N HIS A 28 13.81 0.71 3.36
CA HIS A 28 13.75 0.83 1.90
C HIS A 28 13.11 2.14 1.48
N GLU A 29 13.57 2.63 0.34
CA GLU A 29 12.89 3.68 -0.41
C GLU A 29 11.47 3.23 -0.77
N PRO A 30 10.48 4.14 -0.73
CA PRO A 30 9.15 3.86 -1.26
C PRO A 30 9.25 3.43 -2.73
N ALA A 31 8.51 2.40 -3.12
CA ALA A 31 8.45 1.92 -4.50
C ALA A 31 7.13 2.38 -5.15
N ALA A 32 7.19 2.73 -6.43
CA ALA A 32 5.99 3.05 -7.20
C ALA A 32 5.10 1.81 -7.33
N ALA A 33 3.81 1.99 -7.03
CA ALA A 33 2.81 0.95 -7.15
C ALA A 33 1.43 1.55 -7.42
N THR A 34 0.56 0.76 -8.01
CA THR A 34 -0.87 1.06 -8.09
C THR A 34 -1.57 0.33 -6.95
N ILE A 35 -2.37 1.07 -6.18
CA ILE A 35 -3.22 0.50 -5.13
C ILE A 35 -4.68 0.51 -5.57
N GLU A 36 -5.37 -0.60 -5.31
CA GLU A 36 -6.78 -0.80 -5.59
C GLU A 36 -7.46 -1.31 -4.31
N SER A 37 -8.49 -0.62 -3.84
CA SER A 37 -9.28 -1.12 -2.71
C SER A 37 -10.15 -2.28 -3.17
N LEU A 38 -10.00 -3.45 -2.53
CA LEU A 38 -10.85 -4.62 -2.80
C LEU A 38 -12.08 -4.62 -1.91
N ASP A 39 -11.92 -4.19 -0.65
CA ASP A 39 -13.01 -4.03 0.31
C ASP A 39 -12.67 -2.93 1.34
N ALA A 40 -13.46 -2.82 2.42
CA ALA A 40 -13.30 -1.81 3.46
C ALA A 40 -11.98 -1.91 4.27
N ARG A 41 -11.34 -3.08 4.32
CA ARG A 41 -10.12 -3.36 5.09
C ARG A 41 -9.01 -4.05 4.28
N THR A 42 -9.22 -4.28 2.99
CA THR A 42 -8.29 -5.03 2.15
C THR A 42 -8.03 -4.27 0.85
N ALA A 43 -6.76 -4.19 0.48
CA ALA A 43 -6.33 -3.54 -0.75
C ALA A 43 -5.34 -4.42 -1.51
N ARG A 44 -5.38 -4.34 -2.84
CA ARG A 44 -4.39 -4.93 -3.72
C ARG A 44 -3.35 -3.88 -4.08
N VAL A 45 -2.09 -4.24 -3.92
CA VAL A 45 -0.96 -3.39 -4.31
C VAL A 45 -0.20 -4.08 -5.44
N CYS A 46 -0.16 -3.42 -6.59
CA CYS A 46 0.56 -3.85 -7.76
C CYS A 46 1.78 -2.95 -7.94
N PHE A 47 2.96 -3.44 -7.57
CA PHE A 47 4.22 -2.72 -7.80
C PHE A 47 4.57 -2.71 -9.28
N ASP A 48 5.00 -1.55 -9.78
CA ASP A 48 5.45 -1.41 -11.18
C ASP A 48 6.72 -2.24 -11.42
N VAL A 49 7.59 -2.29 -10.41
CA VAL A 49 8.80 -3.12 -10.41
C VAL A 49 8.68 -4.18 -9.31
N PRO A 50 8.92 -5.47 -9.61
CA PRO A 50 8.88 -6.54 -8.62
C PRO A 50 9.77 -6.25 -7.41
N GLN A 51 9.16 -6.21 -6.23
CA GLN A 51 9.88 -6.01 -4.97
C GLN A 51 10.33 -7.36 -4.40
N ARG A 52 11.60 -7.49 -4.02
CA ARG A 52 12.13 -8.70 -3.37
C ARG A 52 11.76 -8.69 -1.89
N ALA A 53 11.61 -9.89 -1.32
CA ALA A 53 11.34 -10.10 0.10
C ALA A 53 10.06 -9.39 0.61
N VAL A 54 8.99 -9.43 -0.16
CA VAL A 54 7.64 -9.12 0.32
C VAL A 54 7.17 -10.31 1.16
N THR A 55 7.19 -10.19 2.48
CA THR A 55 6.77 -11.27 3.39
C THR A 55 5.46 -10.91 4.10
N PRO A 56 4.55 -11.87 4.29
CA PRO A 56 3.36 -11.66 5.13
C PRO A 56 3.74 -11.18 6.54
N GLY A 57 2.92 -10.30 7.11
CA GLY A 57 3.14 -9.70 8.45
C GLY A 57 3.99 -8.44 8.45
N GLN A 58 4.47 -7.96 7.30
CA GLN A 58 5.11 -6.65 7.22
C GLN A 58 4.08 -5.53 7.10
N ALA A 59 4.38 -4.36 7.66
CA ALA A 59 3.57 -3.17 7.44
C ALA A 59 3.85 -2.56 6.06
N ALA A 60 2.79 -2.23 5.32
CA ALA A 60 2.83 -1.49 4.08
C ALA A 60 2.23 -0.10 4.31
N VAL A 61 2.98 0.95 4.02
CA VAL A 61 2.52 2.35 4.14
C VAL A 61 2.39 2.96 2.75
N PHE A 62 1.26 3.62 2.50
CA PHE A 62 0.90 4.20 1.21
C PHE A 62 1.09 5.71 1.23
N TYR A 63 1.79 6.24 0.24
CA TYR A 63 2.10 7.65 0.10
C TYR A 63 1.61 8.17 -1.25
N CYS A 64 1.08 9.39 -1.27
CA CYS A 64 0.79 10.15 -2.49
C CYS A 64 1.57 11.46 -2.42
N GLY A 65 2.66 11.54 -3.18
CA GLY A 65 3.64 12.61 -3.03
C GLY A 65 4.23 12.63 -1.62
N GLN A 66 3.98 13.71 -0.88
CA GLN A 66 4.44 13.90 0.51
C GLN A 66 3.38 13.50 1.56
N ARG A 67 2.17 13.09 1.14
CA ARG A 67 1.06 12.77 2.05
C ARG A 67 0.97 11.27 2.29
N VAL A 68 0.75 10.88 3.55
CA VAL A 68 0.40 9.50 3.90
C VAL A 68 -1.08 9.27 3.62
N LEU A 69 -1.39 8.36 2.71
CA LEU A 69 -2.77 7.97 2.44
C LEU A 69 -3.31 7.02 3.49
N GLY A 70 -2.48 6.08 3.94
CA GLY A 70 -2.86 5.04 4.89
C GLY A 70 -1.78 3.96 5.00
N GLY A 71 -2.15 2.84 5.59
CA GLY A 71 -1.28 1.66 5.64
C GLY A 71 -2.01 0.44 6.18
N GLY A 72 -1.39 -0.72 6.05
CA GLY A 72 -1.92 -1.99 6.53
C GLY A 72 -0.85 -3.07 6.62
N TRP A 73 -1.27 -4.33 6.71
CA TRP A 73 -0.39 -5.48 6.87
C TRP A 73 -0.38 -6.35 5.62
N ILE A 74 0.80 -6.71 5.14
CA ILE A 74 0.93 -7.59 3.99
C ILE A 74 0.40 -8.97 4.36
N CYS A 75 -0.53 -9.45 3.53
CA CYS A 75 -1.09 -10.79 3.49
C CYS A 75 -0.97 -11.29 2.03
#